data_AF-A7KH97-F1
#
_entry.id   AF-A7KH97-F1
#
_cell.length_a   1.000
_cell.length_b   1.000
_cell.length_c   1.000
_cell.angle_alpha   90.00
_cell.angle_beta   90.00
_cell.angle_gamma   90.00
#
_symmetry.space_group_name_H-M   'P 1'
#
loop_
_entity.id
_entity.type
_entity.pdbx_description
1 polymer ?
#
loop_
_entity_poly.entity_id
_entity_poly.type
_entity_poly.pdbx_seq_one_letter_code
_entity_poly.pdbx_strand_id
1 'polypeptide(L)' 'MQRKKNMGQILIFVFALINFLSPILVEMTTTTIPCTFIDDCPKMPLVVKCIDNFCNYFEIK' A
#
# COMPACT_ATOMS: atom_id res chain seq x y z
N MET A 1 -34.55 -17.07 -18.68
CA MET A 1 -33.28 -17.82 -18.78
C MET A 1 -32.13 -16.84 -19.05
N GLN A 2 -31.70 -16.05 -18.05
CA GLN A 2 -30.65 -15.00 -18.19
C GLN A 2 -29.84 -14.80 -16.87
N ARG A 3 -29.87 -15.74 -15.91
CA ARG A 3 -29.15 -15.59 -14.63
C ARG A 3 -27.74 -16.18 -14.59
N LYS A 4 -27.32 -16.94 -15.61
CA LYS A 4 -26.00 -17.62 -15.66
C LYS A 4 -24.88 -16.80 -16.33
N LYS A 5 -25.20 -15.73 -17.06
CA LYS A 5 -24.21 -14.94 -17.83
C LYS A 5 -23.42 -13.96 -16.96
N ASN A 6 -23.99 -13.52 -15.84
CA ASN A 6 -23.43 -12.44 -15.01
C ASN A 6 -22.36 -12.93 -14.03
N MET A 7 -22.41 -14.21 -13.60
CA MET A 7 -21.48 -14.73 -12.60
C MET A 7 -20.05 -14.85 -13.14
N GLY A 8 -19.89 -15.30 -14.39
CA GLY A 8 -18.57 -15.38 -15.04
C GLY A 8 -17.94 -14.00 -15.28
N GLN A 9 -18.74 -13.01 -15.70
CA GLN A 9 -18.26 -11.63 -15.85
C GLN A 9 -17.84 -11.02 -14.51
N ILE A 10 -18.61 -11.26 -13.44
CA ILE A 10 -18.25 -10.79 -12.09
C ILE A 10 -16.92 -11.43 -11.66
N LEU A 11 -16.71 -12.73 -11.88
CA LEU A 11 -15.45 -13.40 -11.53
C LEU A 11 -14.26 -12.83 -12.30
N ILE A 12 -14.40 -12.59 -13.61
CA ILE A 12 -13.35 -11.98 -14.43
C ILE A 12 -13.05 -10.56 -13.95
N PHE A 13 -14.08 -9.79 -13.62
CA PHE A 13 -13.94 -8.42 -13.11
C PHE A 13 -13.22 -8.39 -11.75
N VAL A 14 -13.61 -9.23 -10.81
CA VAL A 14 -12.94 -9.35 -9.50
C VAL A 14 -11.50 -9.82 -9.66
N PHE A 15 -11.24 -10.78 -10.54
CA PHE A 15 -9.87 -11.23 -10.83
C PHE A 15 -9.01 -10.10 -11.38
N ALA A 16 -9.51 -9.32 -12.33
CA ALA A 16 -8.80 -8.16 -12.87
C ALA A 16 -8.51 -7.11 -11.79
N LEU A 17 -9.49 -6.82 -10.93
CA LEU A 17 -9.32 -5.88 -9.81
C LEU A 17 -8.25 -6.35 -8.82
N ILE A 18 -8.24 -7.64 -8.45
CA ILE A 18 -7.22 -8.17 -7.53
C ILE A 18 -5.83 -8.03 -8.14
N ASN A 19 -5.66 -8.38 -9.43
CA ASN A 19 -4.37 -8.25 -10.11
C ASN A 19 -3.92 -6.79 -10.23
N PHE A 20 -4.85 -5.85 -10.36
CA PHE A 20 -4.54 -4.43 -10.40
C PHE A 20 -4.17 -3.87 -9.01
N LEU A 21 -4.88 -4.29 -7.95
CA LEU A 21 -4.68 -3.78 -6.59
C LEU A 21 -3.50 -4.45 -5.85
N SER A 22 -3.15 -5.68 -6.20
CA SER A 22 -2.09 -6.43 -5.50
C SER A 22 -0.72 -5.74 -5.57
N PRO A 23 -0.24 -5.27 -6.74
CA PRO A 23 1.03 -4.54 -6.82
C PRO A 23 1.02 -3.24 -6.02
N ILE A 24 -0.10 -2.51 -6.05
CA ILE A 24 -0.25 -1.23 -5.33
C ILE A 24 -0.13 -1.48 -3.81
N LEU A 25 -0.75 -2.54 -3.30
CA LEU A 25 -0.65 -2.92 -1.90
C LEU A 25 0.79 -3.30 -1.51
N VAL A 26 1.48 -4.07 -2.37
CA VAL A 26 2.89 -4.43 -2.15
C VAL A 26 3.77 -3.18 -2.12
N GLU A 27 3.64 -2.29 -3.10
CA GLU A 27 4.40 -1.04 -3.15
C GLU A 27 4.18 -0.19 -1.89
N MET A 28 2.94 -0.01 -1.45
CA MET A 28 2.64 0.69 -0.19
C MET A 28 3.38 0.04 0.99
N THR A 29 3.30 -1.29 1.13
CA THR A 29 3.99 -1.98 2.24
C THR A 29 5.52 -1.89 2.18
N THR A 30 6.11 -1.81 0.98
CA THR A 30 7.57 -1.64 0.83
C THR A 30 8.03 -0.22 1.12
N THR A 31 7.17 0.78 0.92
CA THR A 31 7.47 2.18 1.25
C THR A 31 7.30 2.49 2.73
N THR A 32 6.51 1.69 3.45
CA THR A 32 6.27 1.85 4.87
C THR A 32 7.33 1.11 5.68
N ILE A 33 8.35 1.84 6.14
CA ILE A 33 9.34 1.29 7.07
C ILE A 33 8.73 1.32 8.48
N PRO A 34 8.57 0.16 9.15
CA PRO A 34 8.06 0.13 10.51
C PRO A 34 9.06 0.75 11.48
N CYS A 35 8.57 1.43 12.51
CA CYS A 35 9.38 2.04 13.57
C CYS A 35 8.67 1.96 14.92
N THR A 36 9.46 1.91 16.00
CA THR A 36 8.98 2.10 17.37
C THR A 36 9.44 3.45 17.91
N PHE A 37 10.67 3.83 17.56
CA PHE A 37 11.29 5.09 17.88
C PHE A 37 11.81 5.76 16.60
N ILE A 38 12.02 7.09 16.64
CA ILE A 38 12.56 7.85 15.50
C ILE A 38 13.94 7.33 15.06
N ASP A 39 14.72 6.76 15.99
CA ASP A 39 16.04 6.19 15.70
C ASP A 39 16.00 4.89 14.88
N ASP A 40 14.84 4.22 14.79
CA ASP A 40 14.66 3.04 13.94
C ASP A 40 14.55 3.41 12.45
N CYS A 41 14.27 4.69 12.16
CA CYS A 41 14.11 5.18 10.80
C CYS A 41 15.46 5.54 10.18
N PRO A 42 15.67 5.25 8.88
CA PRO A 42 16.88 5.67 8.19
C PRO A 42 17.00 7.20 8.22
N LYS A 43 18.14 7.68 8.71
CA LYS A 43 18.47 9.11 8.77
C LYS A 43 18.84 9.61 7.38
N MET A 44 17.83 9.98 6.60
CA MET A 44 17.95 10.68 5.31
C MET A 44 18.05 12.21 5.52
N PRO A 45 18.40 13.01 4.49
CA PRO A 45 18.47 14.47 4.62
C PRO A 45 17.10 15.15 4.89
N LEU A 46 16.01 14.38 4.95
CA LEU A 46 14.66 14.84 5.24
C LEU A 46 14.33 14.64 6.73
N VAL A 47 13.42 15.45 7.27
CA VAL A 47 12.94 15.25 8.65
C VAL A 47 12.08 14.00 8.68
N VAL A 48 12.52 13.00 9.45
CA VAL A 48 11.78 11.75 9.63
C VAL A 48 11.06 11.73 10.99
N LYS A 49 9.82 11.28 11.01
CA LYS A 49 9.05 11.03 12.23
C LYS A 49 8.48 9.62 12.21
N CYS A 50 8.46 8.98 13.37
CA CYS A 50 7.72 7.75 13.57
C CYS A 50 6.25 8.11 13.90
N ILE A 51 5.33 7.82 12.98
CA ILE A 51 3.90 8.09 13.12
C ILE A 51 3.15 6.81 12.78
N ASP A 52 2.21 6.39 13.62
CA ASP A 52 1.43 5.15 13.45
C ASP A 52 2.30 3.91 13.23
N ASN A 53 3.45 3.84 13.93
CA ASN A 53 4.45 2.79 13.79
C ASN A 53 5.15 2.74 12.43
N PHE A 54 5.11 3.83 11.65
CA PHE A 54 5.81 3.93 10.36
C PHE A 54 6.65 5.21 10.22
N CYS A 55 7.78 5.09 9.53
CA CYS A 55 8.65 6.21 9.20
C CYS A 55 8.01 7.09 8.13
N ASN A 56 7.67 8.31 8.51
CA ASN A 56 7.14 9.34 7.62
C ASN A 56 8.22 10.39 7.36
N TYR A 57 8.48 10.67 6.08
CA TYR A 57 9.48 11.65 5.64
C TYR A 57 8.80 12.96 5.28
N PHE A 58 9.28 14.06 5.86
CA PHE A 58 8.81 15.42 5.60
C PHE A 58 9.93 16.23 4.96
N GLU A 59 9.66 16.81 3.80
CA GLU A 59 10.54 17.78 3.17
C GLU A 59 10.45 19.11 3.93
N ILE A 60 11.58 19.62 4.42
CA ILE A 60 11.63 20.96 5.01
C ILE A 60 11.59 21.92 3.83
N LYS A 61 10.47 22.63 3.68
CA LYS A 61 10.31 23.71 2.72
C LYS A 61 10.74 25.05 3.31
#